data_AF-A0A538HD28-F1
#
_entry.id   AF-A0A538HD28-F1
#
_cell.length_a   1.000
_cell.length_b   1.000
_cell.length_c   1.000
_cell.angle_alpha   90.00
_cell.angle_beta   90.00
_cell.angle_gamma   90.00
#
_symmetry.space_group_name_H-M   'P 1'
#
loop_
_entity.id
_entity.type
_entity.pdbx_description
1 polymer ?
#
loop_
_entity_poly.entity_id
_entity_poly.type
_entity_poly.pdbx_seq_one_letter_code
_entity_poly.pdbx_strand_id
1 'polypeptide(L)'
;MPYAEGRVYCDADSHLMELPDWLPEYADPDVRARLRPLHLGGAGALADAAVREAESRKGDAGAAAALEDALMRAKGWNALGAFDPAERSRALDLLGFSSQLVFSTFAVTQFAGDDVDLLYGGTRALNRAMVDFCSADPRLVPVGFAPWGVPERTAQAVGEAIAIGCGAVLVPSAIPRGVVSPTHPDHDPVWRLLEEDDVPFMLHVGGGGRPIHPGFHDNDKPVTDFLGGGENIRSKDYMAIQMPPEIFLSCLVLDGVLERFPRLRGGCIEQGAMWVVPWLRRLDIAQSTFRRTEADLDLPMKASDYVHRQLRFTPFPTEPVGWMIEQAGDDLFLFSSDYPHPEGGRDPLARFEDSLAGVADAAKARFYSENYGELMGRSLAV
;
A
#
# COMPACT_ATOMS: atom_id res chain seq x y z
N MET A 1 4.25 -23.28 -16.03
CA MET A 1 5.48 -22.56 -15.65
C MET A 1 5.03 -21.26 -15.03
N PRO A 2 5.49 -20.93 -13.81
CA PRO A 2 5.19 -19.64 -13.20
C PRO A 2 5.55 -18.45 -14.09
N TYR A 3 4.89 -17.31 -13.85
CA TYR A 3 5.13 -16.05 -14.53
C TYR A 3 6.52 -15.49 -14.19
N ALA A 4 6.88 -15.46 -12.91
CA ALA A 4 8.19 -15.06 -12.44
C ALA A 4 9.03 -16.28 -12.07
N GLU A 5 10.22 -16.39 -12.69
CA GLU A 5 11.15 -17.50 -12.49
C GLU A 5 12.60 -17.00 -12.38
N GLY A 6 13.50 -17.89 -11.95
CA GLY A 6 14.95 -17.67 -11.96
C GLY A 6 15.52 -16.90 -10.76
N ARG A 7 14.69 -16.43 -9.83
CA ARG A 7 15.07 -15.86 -8.52
C ARG A 7 13.88 -15.83 -7.57
N VAL A 8 14.11 -15.44 -6.33
CA VAL A 8 13.05 -15.15 -5.35
C VAL A 8 12.43 -13.79 -5.67
N TYR A 9 11.10 -13.74 -5.66
CA TYR A 9 10.33 -12.51 -5.85
C TYR A 9 9.38 -12.32 -4.68
N CYS A 10 9.38 -11.13 -4.07
CA CYS A 10 8.42 -10.74 -3.06
C CYS A 10 7.65 -9.51 -3.55
N ASP A 11 6.34 -9.62 -3.54
CA ASP A 11 5.45 -8.63 -4.08
C ASP A 11 5.00 -7.67 -2.98
N ALA A 12 5.47 -6.43 -3.05
CA ALA A 12 5.15 -5.40 -2.08
C ALA A 12 3.74 -4.80 -2.27
N ASP A 13 3.03 -5.14 -3.34
CA ASP A 13 1.74 -4.54 -3.65
C ASP A 13 0.80 -5.51 -4.38
N SER A 14 -0.30 -5.84 -3.72
CA SER A 14 -1.39 -6.57 -4.33
C SER A 14 -2.69 -6.30 -3.58
N HIS A 15 -3.79 -6.56 -4.25
CA HIS A 15 -5.12 -6.21 -3.78
C HIS A 15 -6.06 -7.39 -3.85
N LEU A 16 -7.02 -7.45 -2.94
CA LEU A 16 -8.25 -8.19 -3.17
C LEU A 16 -9.34 -7.24 -3.69
N MET A 17 -10.27 -7.79 -4.44
CA MET A 17 -11.38 -7.08 -5.07
C MET A 17 -12.67 -7.42 -4.32
N GLU A 18 -13.07 -6.59 -3.38
CA GLU A 18 -14.17 -6.90 -2.47
C GLU A 18 -15.50 -7.10 -3.19
N LEU A 19 -16.26 -8.11 -2.79
CA LEU A 19 -17.68 -8.21 -3.14
C LEU A 19 -18.51 -7.37 -2.15
N PRO A 20 -19.69 -6.86 -2.56
CA PRO A 20 -20.49 -5.96 -1.72
C PRO A 20 -20.90 -6.53 -0.36
N ASP A 21 -21.03 -7.86 -0.26
CA ASP A 21 -21.43 -8.59 0.94
C ASP A 21 -20.25 -9.04 1.83
N TRP A 22 -19.00 -8.82 1.39
CA TRP A 22 -17.80 -9.32 2.06
C TRP A 22 -17.58 -8.72 3.46
N LEU A 23 -17.47 -7.39 3.57
CA LEU A 23 -17.17 -6.73 4.85
C LEU A 23 -18.28 -6.91 5.92
N PRO A 24 -19.59 -6.82 5.59
CA PRO A 24 -20.66 -6.99 6.57
C PRO A 24 -20.57 -8.27 7.42
N GLU A 25 -20.08 -9.39 6.89
CA GLU A 25 -19.97 -10.66 7.62
C GLU A 25 -19.05 -10.57 8.85
N TYR A 26 -18.04 -9.71 8.79
CA TYR A 26 -17.02 -9.52 9.85
C TYR A 26 -17.36 -8.40 10.84
N ALA A 27 -18.35 -7.58 10.52
CA ALA A 27 -18.76 -6.44 11.34
C ALA A 27 -19.62 -6.86 12.54
N ASP A 28 -19.36 -6.23 13.68
CA ASP A 28 -20.21 -6.33 14.87
C ASP A 28 -21.65 -5.84 14.53
N PRO A 29 -22.72 -6.37 15.15
CA PRO A 29 -24.10 -6.11 14.69
C PRO A 29 -24.50 -4.63 14.59
N ASP A 30 -24.03 -3.79 15.51
CA ASP A 30 -24.27 -2.35 15.54
C ASP A 30 -23.52 -1.59 14.44
N VAL A 31 -22.30 -2.01 14.14
CA VAL A 31 -21.49 -1.50 13.03
C VAL A 31 -22.09 -1.94 11.69
N ARG A 32 -22.44 -3.22 11.56
CA ARG A 32 -22.99 -3.82 10.34
C ARG A 32 -24.23 -3.09 9.85
N ALA A 33 -25.12 -2.71 10.76
CA ALA A 33 -26.34 -1.95 10.43
C ALA A 33 -26.07 -0.53 9.91
N ARG A 34 -24.86 0.01 10.10
CA ARG A 34 -24.45 1.37 9.74
C ARG A 34 -23.48 1.41 8.57
N LEU A 35 -22.98 0.26 8.11
CA LEU A 35 -22.11 0.19 6.93
C LEU A 35 -22.85 0.73 5.71
N ARG A 36 -22.18 1.61 4.97
CA ARG A 36 -22.67 2.09 3.69
C ARG A 36 -22.45 1.02 2.61
N PRO A 37 -23.22 1.06 1.51
CA PRO A 37 -22.92 0.22 0.35
C PRO A 37 -21.49 0.45 -0.15
N LEU A 38 -20.86 -0.61 -0.66
CA LEU A 38 -19.53 -0.54 -1.25
C LEU A 38 -19.53 0.45 -2.42
N HIS A 39 -18.66 1.46 -2.36
CA HIS A 39 -18.57 2.49 -3.40
C HIS A 39 -17.36 2.23 -4.30
N LEU A 40 -17.61 1.88 -5.56
CA LEU A 40 -16.60 1.49 -6.55
C LEU A 40 -16.07 2.68 -7.39
N GLY A 41 -16.21 3.91 -6.87
CA GLY A 41 -15.78 5.13 -7.53
C GLY A 41 -16.57 5.49 -8.80
N GLY A 42 -15.87 6.08 -9.78
CA GLY A 42 -16.47 6.62 -11.02
C GLY A 42 -16.87 5.58 -12.07
N ALA A 43 -16.56 4.29 -11.86
CA ALA A 43 -16.84 3.19 -12.80
C ALA A 43 -18.33 3.00 -13.12
N GLY A 44 -19.19 3.37 -12.17
CA GLY A 44 -20.63 3.16 -12.23
C GLY A 44 -20.99 1.73 -12.65
N ALA A 45 -21.80 1.64 -13.72
CA ALA A 45 -22.38 0.38 -14.19
C ALA A 45 -21.36 -0.68 -14.67
N LEU A 46 -20.13 -0.29 -15.04
CA LEU A 46 -19.09 -1.23 -15.47
C LEU A 46 -18.56 -2.05 -14.30
N ALA A 47 -18.27 -1.40 -13.17
CA ALA A 47 -17.87 -2.11 -11.96
C ALA A 47 -19.01 -2.99 -11.43
N ASP A 48 -20.26 -2.50 -11.45
CA ASP A 48 -21.42 -3.32 -11.05
C ASP A 48 -21.59 -4.57 -11.93
N ALA A 49 -21.29 -4.47 -13.23
CA ALA A 49 -21.33 -5.62 -14.13
C ALA A 49 -20.20 -6.61 -13.84
N ALA A 50 -18.98 -6.12 -13.62
CA ALA A 50 -17.84 -6.96 -13.25
C ALA A 50 -18.07 -7.69 -11.92
N VAL A 51 -18.66 -7.01 -10.93
CA VAL A 51 -19.05 -7.62 -9.65
C VAL A 51 -20.08 -8.73 -9.87
N ARG A 52 -21.14 -8.50 -10.65
CA ARG A 52 -22.14 -9.54 -10.94
C ARG A 52 -21.55 -10.74 -11.68
N GLU A 53 -20.64 -10.51 -12.61
CA GLU A 53 -19.94 -11.59 -13.31
C GLU A 53 -19.08 -12.41 -12.32
N ALA A 54 -18.33 -11.72 -11.46
CA ALA A 54 -17.56 -12.32 -10.39
C ALA A 54 -18.41 -13.14 -9.40
N GLU A 55 -19.55 -12.61 -8.97
CA GLU A 55 -20.51 -13.34 -8.13
C GLU A 55 -21.02 -14.61 -8.82
N SER A 56 -21.28 -14.54 -10.14
CA SER A 56 -21.80 -15.68 -10.91
C SER A 56 -20.81 -16.82 -11.06
N ARG A 57 -19.50 -16.54 -11.06
CA ARG A 57 -18.43 -17.56 -11.13
C ARG A 57 -17.98 -18.08 -9.77
N LYS A 58 -18.42 -17.47 -8.67
CA LYS A 58 -17.98 -17.85 -7.31
C LYS A 58 -18.25 -19.33 -7.05
N GLY A 59 -17.21 -20.10 -6.76
CA GLY A 59 -17.29 -21.55 -6.55
C GLY A 59 -17.32 -22.42 -7.82
N ASP A 60 -17.20 -21.84 -9.01
CA ASP A 60 -17.07 -22.59 -10.27
C ASP A 60 -15.59 -22.89 -10.57
N ALA A 61 -15.15 -24.11 -10.26
CA ALA A 61 -13.78 -24.56 -10.49
C ALA A 61 -13.37 -24.55 -11.97
N GLY A 62 -14.31 -24.73 -12.90
CA GLY A 62 -14.04 -24.69 -14.34
C GLY A 62 -13.77 -23.27 -14.81
N ALA A 63 -14.55 -22.31 -14.33
CA ALA A 63 -14.34 -20.89 -14.59
C ALA A 63 -13.02 -20.40 -13.98
N ALA A 64 -12.69 -20.81 -12.76
CA ALA A 64 -11.42 -20.49 -12.11
C ALA A 64 -10.23 -21.05 -12.91
N ALA A 65 -10.28 -22.30 -13.34
CA ALA A 65 -9.22 -22.92 -14.16
C ALA A 65 -9.00 -22.18 -15.49
N ALA A 66 -10.06 -21.67 -16.12
CA ALA A 66 -9.96 -20.90 -17.36
C ALA A 66 -9.22 -19.55 -17.17
N LEU A 67 -9.19 -19.00 -15.96
CA LEU A 67 -8.48 -17.76 -15.66
C LEU A 67 -6.96 -17.96 -15.53
N GLU A 68 -6.47 -19.20 -15.34
CA GLU A 68 -5.03 -19.48 -15.26
C GLU A 68 -4.29 -19.03 -16.54
N ASP A 69 -4.88 -19.31 -17.72
CA ASP A 69 -4.33 -18.91 -19.02
C ASP A 69 -4.31 -17.38 -19.22
N ALA A 70 -5.11 -16.66 -18.44
CA ALA A 70 -5.27 -15.21 -18.47
C ALA A 70 -4.70 -14.51 -17.23
N LEU A 71 -3.86 -15.17 -16.42
CA LEU A 71 -3.38 -14.69 -15.12
C LEU A 71 -3.06 -13.18 -15.07
N MET A 72 -2.16 -12.69 -15.93
CA MET A 72 -1.77 -11.28 -15.97
C MET A 72 -2.61 -10.41 -16.91
N ARG A 73 -3.56 -11.00 -17.66
CA ARG A 73 -4.43 -10.30 -18.62
C ARG A 73 -5.80 -9.97 -18.05
N ALA A 74 -6.37 -10.88 -17.25
CA ALA A 74 -7.59 -10.65 -16.50
C ALA A 74 -7.28 -9.71 -15.32
N LYS A 75 -8.16 -8.76 -15.06
CA LYS A 75 -7.95 -7.66 -14.11
C LYS A 75 -9.20 -7.38 -13.29
N GLY A 76 -9.01 -6.71 -12.15
CA GLY A 76 -10.08 -6.44 -11.20
C GLY A 76 -10.76 -7.72 -10.74
N TRP A 77 -12.08 -7.69 -10.53
CA TRP A 77 -12.86 -8.83 -10.07
C TRP A 77 -12.79 -10.08 -10.97
N ASN A 78 -12.42 -9.91 -12.24
CA ASN A 78 -12.32 -11.02 -13.20
C ASN A 78 -10.96 -11.74 -13.14
N ALA A 79 -10.02 -11.29 -12.32
CA ALA A 79 -8.74 -11.98 -12.14
C ALA A 79 -8.85 -13.19 -11.20
N LEU A 80 -7.97 -14.17 -11.41
CA LEU A 80 -7.89 -15.36 -10.57
C LEU A 80 -7.53 -14.97 -9.13
N GLY A 81 -8.34 -15.38 -8.15
CA GLY A 81 -8.04 -15.04 -6.76
C GLY A 81 -8.26 -13.57 -6.40
N ALA A 82 -8.98 -12.82 -7.24
CA ALA A 82 -9.36 -11.45 -6.93
C ALA A 82 -10.14 -11.35 -5.61
N PHE A 83 -11.09 -12.25 -5.37
CA PHE A 83 -11.95 -12.23 -4.18
C PHE A 83 -12.04 -13.58 -3.45
N ASP A 84 -11.47 -14.65 -4.01
CA ASP A 84 -11.49 -15.99 -3.43
C ASP A 84 -10.08 -16.35 -2.92
N PRO A 85 -9.91 -16.70 -1.63
CA PRO A 85 -8.61 -16.95 -1.03
C PRO A 85 -7.95 -18.26 -1.51
N ALA A 86 -8.74 -19.27 -1.87
CA ALA A 86 -8.22 -20.53 -2.41
C ALA A 86 -7.70 -20.31 -3.84
N GLU A 87 -8.46 -19.56 -4.65
CA GLU A 87 -7.99 -19.12 -5.97
C GLU A 87 -6.75 -18.22 -5.86
N ARG A 88 -6.65 -17.35 -4.83
CA ARG A 88 -5.47 -16.48 -4.62
C ARG A 88 -4.21 -17.28 -4.37
N SER A 89 -4.29 -18.33 -3.56
CA SER A 89 -3.15 -19.23 -3.31
C SER A 89 -2.66 -19.88 -4.61
N ARG A 90 -3.60 -20.30 -5.46
CA ARG A 90 -3.30 -20.83 -6.81
C ARG A 90 -2.72 -19.76 -7.74
N ALA A 91 -3.25 -18.54 -7.71
CA ALA A 91 -2.71 -17.42 -8.45
C ALA A 91 -1.25 -17.14 -8.04
N LEU A 92 -0.94 -17.22 -6.74
CA LEU A 92 0.41 -17.00 -6.23
C LEU A 92 1.40 -18.07 -6.72
N ASP A 93 0.99 -19.34 -6.79
CA ASP A 93 1.79 -20.41 -7.41
C ASP A 93 2.10 -20.11 -8.89
N LEU A 94 1.11 -19.60 -9.62
CA LEU A 94 1.26 -19.26 -11.04
C LEU A 94 2.02 -17.95 -11.25
N LEU A 95 1.95 -17.01 -10.32
CA LEU A 95 2.73 -15.78 -10.35
C LEU A 95 4.21 -16.07 -10.07
N GLY A 96 4.49 -17.03 -9.18
CA GLY A 96 5.85 -17.37 -8.76
C GLY A 96 6.42 -16.48 -7.67
N PHE A 97 5.56 -15.77 -6.93
CA PHE A 97 5.98 -14.91 -5.81
C PHE A 97 6.05 -15.69 -4.50
N SER A 98 7.11 -15.48 -3.74
CA SER A 98 7.37 -16.15 -2.46
C SER A 98 6.63 -15.53 -1.28
N SER A 99 6.27 -14.25 -1.39
CA SER A 99 5.40 -13.55 -0.44
C SER A 99 4.72 -12.38 -1.14
N GLN A 100 3.55 -12.00 -0.66
CA GLN A 100 2.75 -10.91 -1.23
C GLN A 100 2.05 -10.14 -0.13
N LEU A 101 2.25 -8.82 -0.06
CA LEU A 101 1.42 -7.92 0.76
C LEU A 101 0.04 -7.82 0.11
N VAL A 102 -1.02 -7.96 0.91
CA VAL A 102 -2.41 -7.90 0.43
C VAL A 102 -3.14 -6.74 1.08
N PHE A 103 -3.57 -5.80 0.25
CA PHE A 103 -4.33 -4.62 0.60
C PHE A 103 -5.83 -4.80 0.27
N SER A 104 -6.69 -4.08 0.99
CA SER A 104 -8.09 -3.89 0.63
C SER A 104 -8.20 -2.82 -0.45
N THR A 105 -9.13 -2.95 -1.40
CA THR A 105 -9.33 -1.93 -2.44
C THR A 105 -10.39 -0.91 -2.04
N PHE A 106 -11.63 -1.35 -1.78
CA PHE A 106 -12.78 -0.45 -1.65
C PHE A 106 -13.46 -0.47 -0.28
N ALA A 107 -13.20 -1.47 0.56
CA ALA A 107 -13.95 -1.69 1.82
C ALA A 107 -13.96 -0.46 2.74
N VAL A 108 -12.88 0.31 2.78
CA VAL A 108 -12.76 1.52 3.61
C VAL A 108 -13.86 2.55 3.30
N THR A 109 -14.36 2.59 2.05
CA THR A 109 -15.45 3.50 1.64
C THR A 109 -16.77 3.23 2.38
N GLN A 110 -16.97 2.05 2.96
CA GLN A 110 -18.20 1.70 3.66
C GLN A 110 -18.31 2.34 5.04
N PHE A 111 -17.18 2.71 5.66
CA PHE A 111 -17.15 3.19 7.04
C PHE A 111 -16.32 4.47 7.27
N ALA A 112 -15.44 4.86 6.34
CA ALA A 112 -14.61 6.06 6.51
C ALA A 112 -15.44 7.37 6.57
N GLY A 113 -15.09 8.29 7.46
CA GLY A 113 -15.77 9.58 7.58
C GLY A 113 -15.71 10.12 8.99
N ASP A 114 -16.54 11.13 9.26
CA ASP A 114 -16.52 11.86 10.54
C ASP A 114 -17.14 11.08 11.71
N ASP A 115 -17.82 9.97 11.43
CA ASP A 115 -18.42 9.10 12.44
C ASP A 115 -17.35 8.19 13.06
N VAL A 116 -16.78 8.64 14.17
CA VAL A 116 -15.66 7.97 14.84
C VAL A 116 -16.03 6.53 15.22
N ASP A 117 -17.21 6.26 15.78
CA ASP A 117 -17.53 4.89 16.20
C ASP A 117 -17.70 3.95 15.00
N LEU A 118 -18.26 4.44 13.88
CA LEU A 118 -18.32 3.69 12.63
C LEU A 118 -16.93 3.46 12.02
N LEU A 119 -16.06 4.48 12.03
CA LEU A 119 -14.69 4.38 11.53
C LEU A 119 -13.92 3.27 12.24
N TYR A 120 -13.93 3.27 13.57
CA TYR A 120 -13.22 2.28 14.37
C TYR A 120 -13.86 0.89 14.30
N GLY A 121 -15.19 0.82 14.33
CA GLY A 121 -15.91 -0.44 14.18
C GLY A 121 -15.72 -1.11 12.83
N GLY A 122 -15.82 -0.33 11.75
CA GLY A 122 -15.57 -0.79 10.38
C GLY A 122 -14.11 -1.21 10.17
N THR A 123 -13.16 -0.50 10.79
CA THR A 123 -11.74 -0.89 10.76
C THR A 123 -11.49 -2.24 11.41
N ARG A 124 -12.09 -2.51 12.58
CA ARG A 124 -12.00 -3.86 13.20
C ARG A 124 -12.58 -4.94 12.29
N ALA A 125 -13.72 -4.68 11.65
CA ALA A 125 -14.33 -5.59 10.69
C ALA A 125 -13.39 -5.87 9.50
N LEU A 126 -12.79 -4.81 8.93
CA LEU A 126 -11.86 -4.91 7.81
C LEU A 126 -10.63 -5.73 8.18
N ASN A 127 -10.01 -5.46 9.32
CA ASN A 127 -8.80 -6.17 9.74
C ASN A 127 -9.07 -7.67 9.95
N ARG A 128 -10.24 -8.04 10.53
CA ARG A 128 -10.68 -9.44 10.61
C ARG A 128 -10.84 -10.08 9.24
N ALA A 129 -11.47 -9.37 8.30
CA ALA A 129 -11.71 -9.85 6.94
C ALA A 129 -10.40 -10.07 6.16
N MET A 130 -9.44 -9.14 6.29
CA MET A 130 -8.12 -9.25 5.67
C MET A 130 -7.33 -10.46 6.19
N VAL A 131 -7.33 -10.66 7.50
CA VAL A 131 -6.68 -11.84 8.12
C VAL A 131 -7.33 -13.13 7.66
N ASP A 132 -8.66 -13.20 7.63
CA ASP A 132 -9.37 -14.40 7.17
C ASP A 132 -9.01 -14.75 5.71
N PHE A 133 -9.02 -13.75 4.82
CA PHE A 133 -8.64 -13.93 3.42
C PHE A 133 -7.22 -14.50 3.25
N CYS A 134 -6.27 -14.05 4.08
CA CYS A 134 -4.87 -14.52 4.00
C CYS A 134 -4.61 -15.81 4.79
N SER A 135 -5.55 -16.27 5.61
CA SER A 135 -5.30 -17.29 6.66
C SER A 135 -4.87 -18.67 6.12
N ALA A 136 -5.24 -19.00 4.89
CA ALA A 136 -4.98 -20.32 4.29
C ALA A 136 -3.57 -20.44 3.66
N ASP A 137 -2.87 -19.33 3.42
CA ASP A 137 -1.56 -19.33 2.76
C ASP A 137 -0.58 -18.37 3.46
N PRO A 138 0.48 -18.88 4.11
CA PRO A 138 1.42 -18.05 4.88
C PRO A 138 2.26 -17.10 4.01
N ARG A 139 2.24 -17.24 2.68
CA ARG A 139 2.89 -16.31 1.75
C ARG A 139 2.12 -15.00 1.63
N LEU A 140 0.80 -15.01 1.87
CA LEU A 140 -0.05 -13.84 1.86
C LEU A 140 0.06 -13.11 3.20
N VAL A 141 0.39 -11.83 3.14
CA VAL A 141 0.56 -10.99 4.33
C VAL A 141 -0.59 -9.97 4.39
N PRO A 142 -1.53 -10.11 5.33
CA PRO A 142 -2.66 -9.19 5.44
C PRO A 142 -2.18 -7.82 5.92
N VAL A 143 -2.49 -6.78 5.14
CA VAL A 143 -2.30 -5.39 5.55
C VAL A 143 -3.56 -4.89 6.24
N GLY A 144 -3.46 -4.64 7.56
CA GLY A 144 -4.54 -4.05 8.34
C GLY A 144 -4.65 -2.54 8.11
N PHE A 145 -5.80 -1.94 8.36
CA PHE A 145 -6.00 -0.50 8.33
C PHE A 145 -5.89 0.11 9.73
N ALA A 146 -5.20 1.24 9.86
CA ALA A 146 -5.19 2.07 11.06
C ALA A 146 -6.20 3.21 10.94
N PRO A 147 -7.21 3.28 11.82
CA PRO A 147 -8.12 4.42 11.84
C PRO A 147 -7.39 5.61 12.48
N TRP A 148 -7.05 6.63 11.69
CA TRP A 148 -6.35 7.81 12.19
C TRP A 148 -7.34 8.84 12.72
N GLY A 149 -7.33 9.10 14.02
CA GLY A 149 -8.29 10.02 14.64
C GLY A 149 -7.95 10.34 16.09
N VAL A 150 -8.54 9.59 17.02
CA VAL A 150 -8.28 9.73 18.46
C VAL A 150 -7.04 8.90 18.82
N PRO A 151 -5.91 9.52 19.25
CA PRO A 151 -4.64 8.81 19.37
C PRO A 151 -4.69 7.52 20.20
N GLU A 152 -5.36 7.51 21.35
CA GLU A 152 -5.46 6.31 22.19
C GLU A 152 -6.27 5.21 21.52
N ARG A 153 -7.37 5.57 20.85
CA ARG A 153 -8.17 4.59 20.11
C ARG A 153 -7.41 4.08 18.89
N THR A 154 -6.65 4.94 18.19
CA THR A 154 -5.81 4.54 17.05
C THR A 154 -4.79 3.49 17.51
N ALA A 155 -4.08 3.75 18.60
CA ALA A 155 -3.12 2.80 19.17
C ALA A 155 -3.79 1.47 19.55
N GLN A 156 -4.99 1.51 20.17
CA GLN A 156 -5.76 0.32 20.47
C GLN A 156 -6.12 -0.47 19.21
N ALA A 157 -6.65 0.19 18.18
CA ALA A 157 -7.07 -0.47 16.94
C ALA A 157 -5.88 -1.09 16.18
N VAL A 158 -4.71 -0.44 16.20
CA VAL A 158 -3.47 -0.98 15.65
C VAL A 158 -3.03 -2.22 16.44
N GLY A 159 -3.07 -2.18 17.77
CA GLY A 159 -2.75 -3.33 18.62
C GLY A 159 -3.69 -4.51 18.41
N GLU A 160 -4.99 -4.25 18.26
CA GLU A 160 -5.97 -5.28 17.90
C GLU A 160 -5.67 -5.90 16.53
N ALA A 161 -5.29 -5.10 15.52
CA ALA A 161 -4.93 -5.58 14.19
C ALA A 161 -3.70 -6.50 14.22
N ILE A 162 -2.64 -6.09 14.91
CA ILE A 162 -1.42 -6.88 15.09
C ILE A 162 -1.75 -8.19 15.82
N ALA A 163 -2.51 -8.12 16.91
CA ALA A 163 -2.86 -9.29 17.73
C ALA A 163 -3.66 -10.36 16.98
N ILE A 164 -4.48 -9.97 15.99
CA ILE A 164 -5.22 -10.93 15.15
C ILE A 164 -4.42 -11.45 13.95
N GLY A 165 -3.23 -10.90 13.67
CA GLY A 165 -2.31 -11.42 12.66
C GLY A 165 -2.08 -10.51 11.45
N CYS A 166 -2.43 -9.22 11.49
CA CYS A 166 -2.00 -8.28 10.46
C CYS A 166 -0.46 -8.18 10.46
N GLY A 167 0.17 -8.45 9.32
CA GLY A 167 1.64 -8.42 9.18
C GLY A 167 2.21 -7.06 8.77
N ALA A 168 1.35 -6.11 8.42
CA ALA A 168 1.65 -4.72 8.17
C ALA A 168 0.40 -3.87 8.45
N VAL A 169 0.57 -2.55 8.63
CA VAL A 169 -0.54 -1.64 8.93
C VAL A 169 -0.54 -0.41 8.02
N LEU A 170 -1.59 -0.26 7.23
CA LEU A 170 -1.86 0.91 6.39
C LEU A 170 -2.27 2.10 7.24
N VAL A 171 -1.48 3.18 7.16
CA VAL A 171 -1.75 4.48 7.77
C VAL A 171 -2.15 5.47 6.68
N PRO A 172 -3.25 6.22 6.82
CA PRO A 172 -3.61 7.24 5.84
C PRO A 172 -2.58 8.37 5.86
N SER A 173 -2.02 8.71 4.69
CA SER A 173 -1.05 9.79 4.55
C SER A 173 -1.71 11.18 4.65
N ALA A 174 -3.02 11.28 4.43
CA ALA A 174 -3.79 12.48 4.73
C ALA A 174 -4.24 12.52 6.19
N ILE A 175 -4.02 13.67 6.82
CA ILE A 175 -4.46 13.92 8.20
C ILE A 175 -5.93 14.39 8.17
N PRO A 176 -6.86 13.71 8.87
CA PRO A 176 -8.23 14.18 8.96
C PRO A 176 -8.32 15.54 9.64
N ARG A 177 -9.34 16.33 9.28
CA ARG A 177 -9.54 17.66 9.88
C ARG A 177 -9.71 17.56 11.40
N GLY A 178 -8.99 18.41 12.14
CA GLY A 178 -9.08 18.47 13.60
C GLY A 178 -8.30 17.38 14.33
N VAL A 179 -7.53 16.55 13.61
CA VAL A 179 -6.60 15.57 14.20
C VAL A 179 -5.21 16.20 14.29
N VAL A 180 -4.48 15.87 15.36
CA VAL A 180 -3.10 16.33 15.57
C VAL A 180 -2.14 15.67 14.56
N SER A 181 -0.94 16.23 14.40
CA SER A 181 0.08 15.68 13.51
C SER A 181 0.35 14.20 13.82
N PRO A 182 0.60 13.33 12.82
CA PRO A 182 1.09 11.97 13.05
C PRO A 182 2.38 11.90 13.88
N THR A 183 3.13 13.00 13.92
CA THR A 183 4.35 13.16 14.72
C THR A 183 4.12 13.72 16.12
N HIS A 184 2.87 14.07 16.47
CA HIS A 184 2.52 14.53 17.80
C HIS A 184 2.79 13.41 18.84
N PRO A 185 3.35 13.71 20.02
CA PRO A 185 3.68 12.70 21.03
C PRO A 185 2.52 11.78 21.45
N ASP A 186 1.27 12.25 21.33
CA ASP A 186 0.09 11.40 21.59
C ASP A 186 -0.01 10.20 20.64
N HIS A 187 0.62 10.26 19.46
CA HIS A 187 0.73 9.15 18.51
C HIS A 187 2.01 8.30 18.69
N ASP A 188 2.95 8.68 19.57
CA ASP A 188 4.12 7.84 19.90
C ASP A 188 3.74 6.41 20.34
N PRO A 189 2.62 6.15 21.05
CA PRO A 189 2.17 4.78 21.32
C PRO A 189 1.92 3.93 20.08
N VAL A 190 1.46 4.52 18.96
CA VAL A 190 1.27 3.81 17.69
C VAL A 190 2.63 3.39 17.12
N TRP A 191 3.57 4.33 17.05
CA TRP A 191 4.91 4.10 16.51
C TRP A 191 5.71 3.11 17.36
N ARG A 192 5.63 3.24 18.68
CA ARG A 192 6.25 2.30 19.63
C ARG A 192 5.72 0.88 19.43
N LEU A 193 4.41 0.73 19.32
CA LEU A 193 3.77 -0.58 19.14
C LEU A 193 4.25 -1.26 17.86
N LEU A 194 4.23 -0.54 16.73
CA LEU A 194 4.75 -1.04 15.46
C LEU A 194 6.24 -1.44 15.53
N GLU A 195 7.05 -0.67 16.26
CA GLU A 195 8.48 -0.98 16.49
C GLU A 195 8.70 -2.20 17.40
N GLU A 196 7.94 -2.32 18.49
CA GLU A 196 8.08 -3.37 19.49
C GLU A 196 7.58 -4.73 18.97
N ASP A 197 6.49 -4.73 18.20
CA ASP A 197 5.91 -5.93 17.58
C ASP A 197 6.52 -6.29 16.22
N ASP A 198 7.51 -5.50 15.74
CA ASP A 198 8.21 -5.73 14.47
C ASP A 198 7.26 -5.72 13.25
N VAL A 199 6.25 -4.84 13.27
CA VAL A 199 5.24 -4.70 12.20
C VAL A 199 5.43 -3.36 11.48
N PRO A 200 5.72 -3.34 10.16
CA PRO A 200 5.90 -2.10 9.43
C PRO A 200 4.58 -1.37 9.18
N PHE A 201 4.65 -0.04 9.13
CA PHE A 201 3.54 0.76 8.58
C PHE A 201 3.64 0.86 7.05
N MET A 202 2.50 1.06 6.40
CA MET A 202 2.41 1.31 4.97
C MET A 202 1.67 2.62 4.73
N LEU A 203 2.12 3.38 3.73
CA LEU A 203 1.33 4.40 3.05
C LEU A 203 0.96 3.83 1.69
N HIS A 204 -0.27 4.08 1.24
CA HIS A 204 -0.76 3.58 -0.04
C HIS A 204 -1.59 4.65 -0.74
N VAL A 205 -1.76 4.53 -2.06
CA VAL A 205 -2.77 5.32 -2.78
C VAL A 205 -4.16 5.13 -2.18
N GLY A 206 -4.97 6.18 -2.27
CA GLY A 206 -6.26 6.31 -1.57
C GLY A 206 -6.17 6.86 -0.15
N GLY A 207 -5.06 6.64 0.55
CA GLY A 207 -4.85 7.17 1.91
C GLY A 207 -4.56 8.68 1.98
N GLY A 208 -4.19 9.30 0.86
CA GLY A 208 -3.69 10.69 0.78
C GLY A 208 -4.72 11.76 0.43
N GLY A 209 -5.99 11.38 0.21
CA GLY A 209 -7.03 12.32 -0.24
C GLY A 209 -6.80 12.81 -1.68
N ARG A 210 -7.31 14.00 -2.01
CA ARG A 210 -7.19 14.55 -3.37
C ARG A 210 -5.83 15.26 -3.54
N PRO A 211 -4.94 14.80 -4.44
CA PRO A 211 -3.57 15.32 -4.53
C PRO A 211 -3.51 16.75 -5.09
N ILE A 212 -4.47 17.14 -5.94
CA ILE A 212 -4.54 18.49 -6.51
C ILE A 212 -5.88 19.16 -6.28
N HIS A 213 -5.84 20.48 -6.18
CA HIS A 213 -7.03 21.31 -6.04
C HIS A 213 -7.97 21.12 -7.25
N PRO A 214 -9.29 20.91 -7.06
CA PRO A 214 -10.22 20.62 -8.16
C PRO A 214 -10.24 21.68 -9.27
N GLY A 215 -9.99 22.95 -8.93
CA GLY A 215 -9.88 24.04 -9.90
C GLY A 215 -8.80 23.84 -10.97
N PHE A 216 -7.77 23.01 -10.75
CA PHE A 216 -6.81 22.67 -11.79
C PHE A 216 -7.41 21.79 -12.91
N HIS A 217 -8.58 21.18 -12.69
CA HIS A 217 -9.35 20.46 -13.72
C HIS A 217 -10.43 21.34 -14.38
N ASP A 218 -10.72 22.52 -13.81
CA ASP A 218 -11.72 23.45 -14.34
C ASP A 218 -11.12 24.28 -15.48
N ASN A 219 -10.91 23.63 -16.63
CA ASN A 219 -10.28 24.24 -17.80
C ASN A 219 -10.99 23.89 -19.12
N ASP A 220 -12.29 23.60 -19.04
CA ASP A 220 -13.18 23.23 -20.16
C ASP A 220 -12.71 22.04 -21.01
N LYS A 221 -11.80 21.20 -20.48
CA LYS A 221 -11.38 19.97 -21.15
C LYS A 221 -12.26 18.79 -20.74
N PRO A 222 -12.54 17.83 -21.65
CA PRO A 222 -13.25 16.63 -21.29
C PRO A 222 -12.49 15.86 -20.22
N VAL A 223 -13.21 15.42 -19.19
CA VAL A 223 -12.66 14.49 -18.20
C VAL A 223 -12.70 13.10 -18.82
N THR A 224 -11.53 12.60 -19.21
CA THR A 224 -11.38 11.23 -19.70
C THR A 224 -11.09 10.31 -18.52
N ASP A 225 -11.87 9.24 -18.40
CA ASP A 225 -11.60 8.11 -17.53
C ASP A 225 -10.81 7.06 -18.34
N PHE A 226 -9.54 6.87 -18.01
CA PHE A 226 -8.69 5.92 -18.73
C PHE A 226 -8.90 4.48 -18.24
N LEU A 227 -9.35 4.29 -17.00
CA LEU A 227 -9.29 3.01 -16.29
C LEU A 227 -10.66 2.35 -16.10
N GLY A 228 -11.76 3.01 -16.49
CA GLY A 228 -13.10 2.41 -16.42
C GLY A 228 -13.61 2.17 -15.00
N GLY A 229 -12.83 2.65 -14.02
CA GLY A 229 -13.22 3.09 -12.71
C GLY A 229 -12.59 2.32 -11.54
N GLY A 230 -12.55 3.05 -10.42
CA GLY A 230 -11.53 2.95 -9.38
C GLY A 230 -11.04 4.36 -9.01
N GLU A 231 -9.97 4.46 -8.22
CA GLU A 231 -9.28 5.73 -7.93
C GLU A 231 -8.65 6.29 -9.20
N ASN A 232 -9.34 7.23 -9.84
CA ASN A 232 -8.94 7.70 -11.17
C ASN A 232 -7.72 8.63 -11.12
N ILE A 233 -6.52 8.05 -11.16
CA ILE A 233 -5.26 8.79 -11.29
C ILE A 233 -5.15 9.28 -12.73
N ARG A 234 -5.41 10.58 -12.95
CA ARG A 234 -5.22 11.21 -14.26
C ARG A 234 -3.81 11.76 -14.37
N SER A 235 -3.39 12.14 -15.58
CA SER A 235 -2.04 12.68 -15.82
C SER A 235 -1.67 13.87 -14.92
N LYS A 236 -2.64 14.70 -14.51
CA LYS A 236 -2.40 15.79 -13.54
C LYS A 236 -2.30 15.29 -12.09
N ASP A 237 -3.12 14.31 -11.72
CA ASP A 237 -3.07 13.68 -10.40
C ASP A 237 -1.74 12.95 -10.22
N TYR A 238 -1.27 12.26 -11.27
CA TYR A 238 0.04 11.58 -11.31
C TYR A 238 1.22 12.50 -10.96
N MET A 239 1.17 13.79 -11.35
CA MET A 239 2.25 14.75 -11.02
C MET A 239 2.35 15.09 -9.53
N ALA A 240 1.34 14.73 -8.76
CA ALA A 240 1.11 15.18 -7.39
C ALA A 240 0.78 14.02 -6.44
N ILE A 241 0.72 12.80 -6.95
CA ILE A 241 0.29 11.62 -6.22
C ILE A 241 1.17 11.40 -4.98
N GLN A 242 2.47 11.67 -5.12
CA GLN A 242 3.47 11.60 -4.08
C GLN A 242 3.36 12.70 -3.00
N MET A 243 2.60 13.78 -3.21
CA MET A 243 2.67 14.93 -2.28
C MET A 243 2.21 14.57 -0.86
N PRO A 244 1.07 13.89 -0.63
CA PRO A 244 0.69 13.47 0.71
C PRO A 244 1.73 12.57 1.41
N PRO A 245 2.21 11.45 0.81
CA PRO A 245 3.22 10.63 1.47
C PRO A 245 4.57 11.33 1.63
N GLU A 246 5.00 12.17 0.68
CA GLU A 246 6.23 12.96 0.81
C GLU A 246 6.17 13.88 2.03
N ILE A 247 5.06 14.61 2.22
CA ILE A 247 4.86 15.48 3.38
C ILE A 247 4.85 14.67 4.67
N PHE A 248 4.07 13.59 4.70
CA PHE A 248 3.94 12.72 5.87
C PHE A 248 5.30 12.17 6.34
N LEU A 249 6.07 11.60 5.40
CA LEU A 249 7.39 11.02 5.70
C LEU A 249 8.41 12.11 6.04
N SER A 250 8.33 13.29 5.41
CA SER A 250 9.19 14.43 5.78
C SER A 250 8.99 14.83 7.24
N CYS A 251 7.74 14.90 7.70
CA CYS A 251 7.43 15.18 9.10
C CYS A 251 7.99 14.08 10.02
N LEU A 252 7.80 12.79 9.71
CA LEU A 252 8.37 11.70 10.52
C LEU A 252 9.90 11.81 10.68
N VAL A 253 10.61 12.17 9.61
CA VAL A 253 12.06 12.34 9.63
C VAL A 253 12.45 13.58 10.42
N LEU A 254 11.90 14.75 10.08
CA LEU A 254 12.32 16.04 10.61
C LEU A 254 11.87 16.25 12.07
N ASP A 255 10.73 15.70 12.47
CA ASP A 255 10.25 15.72 13.86
C ASP A 255 10.89 14.61 14.72
N GLY A 256 11.90 13.91 14.17
CA GLY A 256 12.71 12.93 14.89
C GLY A 256 11.97 11.65 15.30
N VAL A 257 10.82 11.33 14.69
CA VAL A 257 10.08 10.09 15.00
C VAL A 257 10.94 8.87 14.67
N LEU A 258 11.60 8.88 13.51
CA LEU A 258 12.48 7.79 13.10
C LEU A 258 13.72 7.65 14.00
N GLU A 259 14.17 8.73 14.65
CA GLU A 259 15.23 8.67 15.67
C GLU A 259 14.72 8.08 16.98
N ARG A 260 13.52 8.46 17.44
CA ARG A 260 12.92 7.93 18.67
C ARG A 260 12.60 6.44 18.56
N PHE A 261 12.24 5.98 17.37
CA PHE A 261 11.90 4.58 17.07
C PHE A 261 12.83 4.03 15.97
N PRO A 262 14.11 3.74 16.29
CA PRO A 262 15.13 3.40 15.30
C PRO A 262 14.91 2.07 14.58
N ARG A 263 14.05 1.18 15.09
CA ARG A 263 13.65 -0.07 14.41
C ARG A 263 12.28 0.04 13.72
N LEU A 264 11.60 1.18 13.80
CA LEU A 264 10.36 1.39 13.05
C LEU A 264 10.65 1.27 11.55
N ARG A 265 9.81 0.54 10.81
CA ARG A 265 9.95 0.38 9.36
C ARG A 265 8.69 0.84 8.65
N GLY A 266 8.85 1.42 7.46
CA GLY A 266 7.76 2.00 6.69
C GLY A 266 7.88 1.72 5.20
N GLY A 267 6.75 1.44 4.55
CA GLY A 267 6.64 1.37 3.09
C GLY A 267 5.78 2.50 2.52
N CYS A 268 6.17 3.06 1.38
CA CYS A 268 5.30 3.91 0.56
C CYS A 268 5.01 3.17 -0.75
N ILE A 269 3.79 2.69 -0.88
CA ILE A 269 3.36 1.71 -1.86
C ILE A 269 2.39 2.37 -2.85
N GLU A 270 2.56 2.08 -4.13
CA GLU A 270 1.71 2.53 -5.25
C GLU A 270 1.68 4.07 -5.47
N GLN A 271 2.78 4.74 -5.17
CA GLN A 271 2.90 6.21 -5.24
C GLN A 271 4.02 6.69 -6.16
N GLY A 272 4.62 5.76 -6.90
CA GLY A 272 5.89 5.96 -7.57
C GLY A 272 7.03 6.19 -6.58
N ALA A 273 8.25 6.13 -7.08
CA ALA A 273 9.46 6.30 -6.27
C ALA A 273 10.46 7.28 -6.87
N MET A 274 10.23 7.81 -8.08
CA MET A 274 11.17 8.75 -8.71
C MET A 274 11.38 10.02 -7.88
N TRP A 275 10.35 10.45 -7.14
CA TRP A 275 10.40 11.62 -6.27
C TRP A 275 11.35 11.45 -5.07
N VAL A 276 11.67 10.21 -4.68
CA VAL A 276 12.55 9.89 -3.54
C VAL A 276 13.96 10.44 -3.78
N VAL A 277 14.47 10.34 -5.02
CA VAL A 277 15.82 10.79 -5.38
C VAL A 277 16.06 12.28 -5.04
N PRO A 278 15.27 13.25 -5.54
CA PRO A 278 15.41 14.64 -5.13
C PRO A 278 14.91 14.90 -3.70
N TRP A 279 14.00 14.09 -3.17
CA TRP A 279 13.49 14.25 -1.80
C TRP A 279 14.57 14.01 -0.74
N LEU A 280 15.41 12.99 -0.88
CA LEU A 280 16.56 12.75 0.03
C LEU A 280 17.45 14.00 0.16
N ARG A 281 17.73 14.67 -0.96
CA ARG A 281 18.50 15.92 -0.97
C ARG A 281 17.73 17.07 -0.33
N ARG A 282 16.42 17.17 -0.57
CA ARG A 282 15.56 18.20 0.03
C ARG A 282 15.49 18.05 1.56
N LEU A 283 15.42 16.83 2.09
CA LEU A 283 15.48 16.55 3.52
C LEU A 283 16.78 17.07 4.15
N ASP A 284 17.93 16.71 3.57
CA ASP A 284 19.24 17.17 4.07
C ASP A 284 19.38 18.71 4.01
N ILE A 285 18.87 19.32 2.93
CA ILE A 285 18.84 20.79 2.77
C ILE A 285 17.95 21.42 3.84
N ALA A 286 16.75 20.88 4.09
CA ALA A 286 15.83 21.39 5.10
C ALA A 286 16.47 21.30 6.50
N GLN A 287 16.96 20.10 6.87
CA GLN A 287 17.65 19.88 8.14
C GLN A 287 18.79 20.89 8.33
N SER A 288 19.71 21.01 7.35
CA SER A 288 20.88 21.89 7.48
C SER A 288 20.56 23.39 7.44
N THR A 289 19.52 23.79 6.69
CA THR A 289 19.12 25.20 6.53
C THR A 289 18.41 25.71 7.79
N PHE A 290 17.49 24.91 8.34
CA PHE A 290 16.60 25.33 9.42
C PHE A 290 17.09 24.94 10.82
N ARG A 291 18.13 24.10 10.97
CA ARG A 291 18.70 23.70 12.30
C ARG A 291 19.01 24.84 13.27
N ARG A 292 19.25 26.06 12.77
CA ARG A 292 19.56 27.22 13.61
C ARG A 292 18.30 27.87 14.20
N THR A 293 17.15 27.69 13.55
CA THR A 293 15.86 28.25 13.94
C THR A 293 14.95 27.20 14.58
N GLU A 294 15.18 25.92 14.27
CA GLU A 294 14.42 24.77 14.76
C GLU A 294 15.40 23.82 15.45
N ALA A 295 15.46 23.89 16.79
CA ALA A 295 16.43 23.12 17.58
C ALA A 295 16.20 21.60 17.48
N ASP A 296 14.96 21.17 17.23
CA ASP A 296 14.60 19.76 17.09
C ASP A 296 15.21 19.10 15.83
N LEU A 297 15.72 19.89 14.88
CA LEU A 297 16.45 19.39 13.71
C LEU A 297 17.91 19.02 14.00
N ASP A 298 18.40 19.19 15.24
CA ASP A 298 19.72 18.73 15.69
C ASP A 298 19.73 17.21 15.92
N LEU A 299 19.39 16.47 14.86
CA LEU A 299 19.34 15.01 14.85
C LEU A 299 20.74 14.41 14.70
N PRO A 300 21.02 13.26 15.32
CA PRO A 300 22.34 12.60 15.26
C PRO A 300 22.80 12.20 13.84
N MET A 301 21.86 11.83 12.96
CA MET A 301 22.14 11.42 11.58
C MET A 301 21.62 12.46 10.58
N LYS A 302 22.06 12.36 9.32
CA LYS A 302 21.41 13.15 8.27
C LYS A 302 19.98 12.67 8.09
N ALA A 303 19.09 13.60 7.74
CA ALA A 303 17.70 13.30 7.47
C ALA A 303 17.53 12.18 6.42
N SER A 304 18.33 12.19 5.35
CA SER A 304 18.36 11.11 4.36
C SER A 304 18.82 9.75 4.91
N ASP A 305 19.74 9.71 5.88
CA ASP A 305 20.23 8.44 6.44
C ASP A 305 19.13 7.72 7.25
N TYR A 306 18.19 8.46 7.86
CA TYR A 306 16.99 7.87 8.48
C TYR A 306 16.09 7.18 7.45
N VAL A 307 15.97 7.76 6.25
CA VAL A 307 15.19 7.16 5.15
C VAL A 307 15.81 5.83 4.72
N HIS A 308 17.12 5.80 4.46
CA HIS A 308 17.86 4.58 4.14
C HIS A 308 17.68 3.48 5.19
N ARG A 309 17.75 3.87 6.47
CA ARG A 309 17.63 2.94 7.59
C ARG A 309 16.25 2.27 7.68
N GLN A 310 15.16 2.98 7.38
CA GLN A 310 13.83 2.60 7.86
C GLN A 310 12.74 2.55 6.79
N LEU A 311 12.93 3.16 5.62
CA LEU A 311 11.86 3.35 4.65
C LEU A 311 12.14 2.63 3.33
N ARG A 312 11.06 2.16 2.68
CA ARG A 312 11.09 1.52 1.36
C ARG A 312 9.95 2.03 0.48
N PHE A 313 10.13 1.94 -0.84
CA PHE A 313 9.25 2.56 -1.83
C PHE A 313 8.99 1.64 -3.01
N THR A 314 7.76 1.55 -3.51
CA THR A 314 7.49 0.87 -4.78
C THR A 314 7.48 1.87 -5.94
N PRO A 315 8.34 1.67 -6.96
CA PRO A 315 8.28 2.44 -8.18
C PRO A 315 7.12 1.97 -9.07
N PHE A 316 6.62 2.84 -9.94
CA PHE A 316 5.77 2.37 -11.03
C PHE A 316 6.60 1.59 -12.06
N PRO A 317 6.03 0.60 -12.77
CA PRO A 317 6.73 -0.14 -13.83
C PRO A 317 7.27 0.72 -14.98
N THR A 318 6.81 1.97 -15.10
CA THR A 318 7.27 2.94 -16.10
C THR A 318 8.38 3.86 -15.61
N GLU A 319 8.76 3.79 -14.34
CA GLU A 319 9.85 4.60 -13.77
C GLU A 319 11.22 3.96 -14.02
N PRO A 320 12.29 4.76 -14.17
CA PRO A 320 13.62 4.27 -14.51
C PRO A 320 14.35 3.76 -13.25
N VAL A 321 13.97 2.58 -12.75
CA VAL A 321 14.49 1.96 -11.50
C VAL A 321 16.01 1.84 -11.49
N GLY A 322 16.64 1.44 -12.59
CA GLY A 322 18.11 1.37 -12.65
C GLY A 322 18.79 2.72 -12.39
N TRP A 323 18.23 3.81 -12.93
CA TRP A 323 18.70 5.16 -12.64
C TRP A 323 18.41 5.56 -11.18
N MET A 324 17.23 5.22 -10.65
CA MET A 324 16.90 5.52 -9.25
C MET A 324 17.89 4.84 -8.28
N ILE A 325 18.23 3.57 -8.53
CA ILE A 325 19.24 2.84 -7.78
C ILE A 325 20.62 3.51 -7.89
N GLU A 326 21.03 3.94 -9.08
CA GLU A 326 22.29 4.66 -9.27
C GLU A 326 22.34 5.96 -8.46
N GLN A 327 21.24 6.69 -8.37
CA GLN A 327 21.21 8.01 -7.72
C GLN A 327 21.00 7.96 -6.21
N ALA A 328 20.24 6.99 -5.71
CA ALA A 328 19.83 6.93 -4.32
C ALA A 328 20.46 5.76 -3.56
N GLY A 329 20.69 4.61 -4.20
CA GLY A 329 21.09 3.37 -3.52
C GLY A 329 20.15 2.22 -3.87
N ASP A 330 20.62 0.99 -3.69
CA ASP A 330 19.88 -0.24 -3.98
C ASP A 330 19.04 -0.74 -2.79
N ASP A 331 19.01 0.00 -1.69
CA ASP A 331 18.35 -0.36 -0.44
C ASP A 331 16.90 0.17 -0.33
N LEU A 332 16.49 1.11 -1.17
CA LEU A 332 15.22 1.83 -0.99
C LEU A 332 14.03 1.26 -1.74
N PHE A 333 14.25 0.54 -2.85
CA PHE A 333 13.19 0.23 -3.80
C PHE A 333 12.75 -1.23 -3.73
N LEU A 334 11.44 -1.45 -3.86
CA LEU A 334 10.80 -2.77 -3.81
C LEU A 334 10.15 -3.10 -5.14
N PHE A 335 10.22 -4.36 -5.56
CA PHE A 335 9.36 -4.88 -6.61
C PHE A 335 7.91 -4.91 -6.14
N SER A 336 7.00 -4.57 -7.07
CA SER A 336 5.58 -4.76 -6.86
C SER A 336 4.85 -5.04 -8.17
N SER A 337 3.77 -5.82 -8.10
CA SER A 337 2.97 -6.20 -9.27
C SER A 337 1.65 -5.44 -9.37
N ASP A 338 1.14 -4.95 -8.23
CA ASP A 338 -0.18 -4.34 -8.12
C ASP A 338 -1.29 -5.29 -8.64
N TYR A 339 -1.14 -6.58 -8.33
CA TYR A 339 -2.07 -7.61 -8.79
C TYR A 339 -3.36 -7.59 -7.96
N PRO A 340 -4.57 -7.60 -8.54
CA PRO A 340 -4.89 -7.70 -9.97
C PRO A 340 -5.38 -6.38 -10.58
N HIS A 341 -4.99 -5.23 -10.03
CA HIS A 341 -5.46 -3.94 -10.52
C HIS A 341 -5.01 -3.71 -11.98
N PRO A 342 -5.86 -3.05 -12.80
CA PRO A 342 -5.51 -2.65 -14.16
C PRO A 342 -4.20 -1.85 -14.26
N GLU A 343 -3.89 -1.06 -13.25
CA GLU A 343 -2.78 -0.12 -13.10
C GLU A 343 -1.42 -0.83 -13.15
N GLY A 344 -1.27 -1.96 -12.45
CA GLY A 344 -0.12 -2.86 -12.54
C GLY A 344 0.17 -3.43 -13.95
N GLY A 345 -0.77 -3.29 -14.89
CA GLY A 345 -0.57 -3.67 -16.28
C GLY A 345 -0.46 -5.18 -16.52
N ARG A 346 -0.04 -5.59 -17.71
CA ARG A 346 -0.06 -7.02 -18.13
C ARG A 346 1.28 -7.75 -17.97
N ASP A 347 2.37 -7.01 -17.78
CA ASP A 347 3.70 -7.58 -17.62
C ASP A 347 4.64 -6.58 -16.90
N PRO A 348 4.40 -6.29 -15.60
CA PRO A 348 5.25 -5.39 -14.83
C PRO A 348 6.69 -5.92 -14.73
N LEU A 349 6.89 -7.24 -14.64
CA LEU A 349 8.22 -7.84 -14.53
C LEU A 349 9.12 -7.52 -15.72
N ALA A 350 8.60 -7.67 -16.95
CA ALA A 350 9.36 -7.34 -18.16
C ALA A 350 9.77 -5.86 -18.18
N ARG A 351 8.89 -4.95 -17.75
CA ARG A 351 9.21 -3.52 -17.70
C ARG A 351 10.28 -3.20 -16.66
N PHE A 352 10.23 -3.83 -15.49
CA PHE A 352 11.28 -3.67 -14.48
C PHE A 352 12.61 -4.25 -14.95
N GLU A 353 12.61 -5.42 -15.61
CA GLU A 353 13.84 -6.00 -16.19
C GLU A 353 14.47 -5.09 -17.25
N ASP A 354 13.65 -4.52 -18.14
CA ASP A 354 14.11 -3.54 -19.12
C ASP A 354 14.74 -2.33 -18.42
N SER A 355 14.11 -1.82 -17.37
CA SER A 355 14.63 -0.69 -16.59
C SER A 355 15.88 -1.02 -15.77
N LEU A 356 16.10 -2.29 -15.43
CA LEU A 356 17.25 -2.79 -14.66
C LEU A 356 18.33 -3.40 -15.57
N ALA A 357 18.24 -3.20 -16.88
CA ALA A 357 19.25 -3.63 -17.83
C ALA A 357 20.62 -3.02 -17.46
N GLY A 358 21.62 -3.87 -17.23
CA GLY A 358 22.97 -3.45 -16.82
C GLY A 358 23.16 -3.18 -15.32
N VAL A 359 22.10 -3.25 -14.51
CA VAL A 359 22.21 -3.22 -13.04
C VAL A 359 22.78 -4.54 -12.54
N ALA A 360 23.67 -4.48 -11.54
CA ALA A 360 24.30 -5.66 -10.95
C ALA A 360 23.26 -6.62 -10.33
N ASP A 361 23.49 -7.92 -10.43
CA ASP A 361 22.57 -8.94 -9.93
C ASP A 361 22.29 -8.83 -8.42
N ALA A 362 23.28 -8.36 -7.63
CA ALA A 362 23.09 -8.09 -6.20
C ALA A 362 22.03 -7.00 -5.95
N ALA A 363 22.08 -5.89 -6.69
CA ALA A 363 21.07 -4.83 -6.57
C ALA A 363 19.69 -5.29 -7.09
N LYS A 364 19.66 -6.16 -8.10
CA LYS A 364 18.40 -6.81 -8.53
C LYS A 364 17.84 -7.71 -7.44
N ALA A 365 18.66 -8.52 -6.77
CA ALA A 365 18.22 -9.38 -5.66
C ALA A 365 17.60 -8.54 -4.52
N ARG A 366 18.22 -7.40 -4.19
CA ARG A 366 17.67 -6.42 -3.25
C ARG A 366 16.31 -5.89 -3.68
N PHE A 367 16.19 -5.41 -4.92
CA PHE A 367 14.93 -4.91 -5.47
C PHE A 367 13.81 -5.95 -5.46
N TYR A 368 14.09 -7.17 -5.93
CA TYR A 368 13.06 -8.20 -6.09
C TYR A 368 12.69 -8.94 -4.79
N SER A 369 13.54 -8.94 -3.75
CA SER A 369 13.27 -9.74 -2.55
C SER A 369 13.91 -9.25 -1.25
N GLU A 370 15.20 -8.88 -1.23
CA GLU A 370 15.88 -8.67 0.07
C GLU A 370 15.39 -7.40 0.78
N ASN A 371 15.15 -6.31 0.04
CA ASN A 371 14.59 -5.08 0.63
C ASN A 371 13.18 -5.31 1.21
N TYR A 372 12.39 -6.21 0.59
CA TYR A 372 11.10 -6.63 1.13
C TYR A 372 11.28 -7.41 2.44
N GLY A 373 12.22 -8.36 2.47
CA GLY A 373 12.55 -9.11 3.69
C GLY A 373 12.99 -8.19 4.83
N GLU A 374 13.83 -7.20 4.54
CA GLU A 374 14.27 -6.17 5.50
C GLU A 374 13.09 -5.34 6.03
N LEU A 375 12.18 -4.86 5.16
CA LEU A 375 10.98 -4.12 5.54
C LEU A 375 10.06 -4.94 6.46
N MET A 376 9.88 -6.22 6.13
CA MET A 376 8.97 -7.11 6.83
C MET A 376 9.59 -7.75 8.09
N GLY A 377 10.87 -7.47 8.39
CA GLY A 377 11.57 -8.06 9.53
C GLY A 377 11.79 -9.58 9.42
N ARG A 378 11.73 -10.11 8.20
CA ARG A 378 11.82 -11.55 7.93
C ARG A 378 13.07 -11.85 7.13
N SER A 379 13.89 -12.76 7.63
CA SER A 379 14.84 -13.47 6.76
C SER A 379 14.00 -14.40 5.88
N LEU A 380 13.79 -14.02 4.62
CA LEU A 380 13.16 -14.90 3.65
C LEU A 380 14.07 -16.12 3.46
N ALA A 381 13.51 -17.32 3.64
CA ALA A 381 14.26 -18.54 3.36
C ALA A 381 14.50 -18.60 1.85
N VAL A 382 15.79 -18.57 1.47
CA VAL A 382 16.28 -18.67 0.08
C VAL A 382 16.04 -20.06 -0.48
#